data_AF-H1KYH4-F1
#
_entry.id   AF-H1KYH4-F1
#
_cell.length_a   1.000
_cell.length_b   1.000
_cell.length_c   1.000
_cell.angle_alpha   90.00
_cell.angle_beta   90.00
_cell.angle_gamma   90.00
#
_symmetry.space_group_name_H-M   'P 1'
#
loop_
_entity.id
_entity.type
_entity.pdbx_description
1 polymer ?
#
loop_
_entity_poly.entity_id
_entity_poly.type
_entity_poly.pdbx_seq_one_letter_code
_entity_poly.pdbx_strand_id
1 'polypeptide(L)'
;MIVSNSKKVIRDPIHKDIPLSYEEIKLVDTIDFQRLRNIKQTGLTCLVYPSANHTRFEHSLGTMYIAGEIAERLNADVELTRISALLHDIGHPPFSHTLEICGYNHEQMARTKIKKMEFENYSNKEIIDVLNKKGLEGKIISGDVDADRMDYLLRDSYHTGVAYGLIDLPRIMRSIVTYEEMGKLRIGILEKGIHAVESLLIARHQMYPTVYMHPTSRIADTMLKRSVMYALEDKLFSINDLAYMDDIDLIYTLRNSEGEENRLIKMIDGRKLFKKIITYKYTDLTPKERWVLISMDEENVRNLEKELSEYLGTSVFLDIPDYPKMEEHSVTIIIDDKKYRLDEVSPLAKSLKPSEIRLWDVGVYAPPDKVGEIRKKLESYKRDILKEFIKDIPIESILLDIIEEHGIIKGRGAFLSIAKDHGMTESEFFSELHKLVFCGLIKEKIEKIGGIYRYDYNFVKI
;
A
#
# COMPACT_ATOMS: atom_id res chain seq x y z
N MET A 1 -44.39 9.18 -5.18
CA MET A 1 -44.22 8.44 -6.45
C MET A 1 -42.99 7.57 -6.30
N ILE A 2 -43.15 6.25 -6.27
CA ILE A 2 -42.05 5.30 -6.21
C ILE A 2 -41.53 5.16 -7.63
N VAL A 3 -40.40 5.81 -7.95
CA VAL A 3 -39.71 5.61 -9.22
C VAL A 3 -39.02 4.27 -9.13
N SER A 4 -39.57 3.26 -9.81
CA SER A 4 -38.93 1.96 -9.96
C SER A 4 -37.75 2.07 -10.95
N ASN A 5 -36.60 2.55 -10.48
CA ASN A 5 -35.34 2.36 -11.19
C ASN A 5 -34.92 0.89 -10.99
N SER A 6 -34.84 0.13 -12.08
CA SER A 6 -34.42 -1.28 -12.04
C SER A 6 -33.00 -1.41 -11.48
N LYS A 7 -32.88 -1.75 -10.20
CA LYS A 7 -31.61 -2.00 -9.52
C LYS A 7 -31.10 -3.39 -9.90
N LYS A 8 -30.05 -3.47 -10.71
CA LYS A 8 -29.26 -4.71 -10.81
C LYS A 8 -28.65 -4.94 -9.42
N VAL A 9 -28.75 -6.17 -8.93
CA VAL A 9 -28.15 -6.55 -7.65
C VAL A 9 -27.06 -7.57 -7.95
N ILE A 10 -25.87 -7.33 -7.43
CA ILE A 10 -24.76 -8.29 -7.46
C ILE A 10 -24.68 -8.98 -6.11
N ARG A 11 -24.63 -10.32 -6.14
CA ARG A 11 -24.43 -11.12 -4.93
C ARG A 11 -22.94 -11.19 -4.61
N ASP A 12 -22.56 -10.73 -3.43
CA ASP A 12 -21.22 -10.75 -2.87
C ASP A 12 -21.20 -11.60 -1.57
N PRO A 13 -20.19 -12.45 -1.35
CA PRO A 13 -20.15 -13.32 -0.18
C PRO A 13 -20.01 -12.57 1.16
N ILE A 14 -19.41 -11.38 1.14
CA ILE A 14 -19.08 -10.56 2.32
C ILE A 14 -20.24 -9.61 2.60
N HIS A 15 -20.59 -8.77 1.63
CA HIS A 15 -21.58 -7.70 1.78
C HIS A 15 -23.00 -8.11 1.40
N LYS A 16 -23.19 -9.34 0.93
CA LYS A 16 -24.48 -9.91 0.49
C LYS A 16 -25.00 -9.26 -0.78
N ASP A 17 -26.04 -8.45 -0.71
CA ASP A 17 -26.69 -7.91 -1.90
C ASP A 17 -26.19 -6.48 -2.13
N ILE A 18 -25.39 -6.28 -3.17
CA ILE A 18 -24.87 -4.97 -3.57
C ILE A 18 -25.76 -4.41 -4.67
N PRO A 19 -26.63 -3.40 -4.38
CA PRO A 19 -27.44 -2.76 -5.39
C PRO A 19 -26.60 -1.79 -6.23
N LEU A 20 -26.87 -1.76 -7.53
CA LEU A 20 -26.27 -0.81 -8.48
C LEU A 20 -27.31 0.16 -9.06
N SER A 21 -26.90 1.41 -9.23
CA SER A 21 -27.60 2.43 -10.02
C SER A 21 -27.43 2.16 -11.52
N TYR A 22 -28.20 2.87 -12.37
CA TYR A 22 -28.08 2.71 -13.82
C TYR A 22 -26.71 3.17 -14.35
N GLU A 23 -26.19 4.28 -13.83
CA GLU A 23 -24.86 4.78 -14.18
C GLU A 23 -23.75 3.82 -13.71
N GLU A 24 -23.85 3.29 -12.49
CA GLU A 24 -22.91 2.28 -11.98
C GLU A 24 -22.90 1.02 -12.85
N ILE A 25 -24.05 0.57 -13.34
CA ILE A 25 -24.13 -0.57 -14.28
C ILE A 25 -23.37 -0.25 -15.57
N LYS A 26 -23.57 0.94 -16.15
CA LYS A 26 -22.84 1.35 -17.37
C LYS A 26 -21.33 1.32 -17.16
N LEU A 27 -20.85 1.84 -16.03
CA LEU A 27 -19.43 1.86 -15.67
C LEU A 27 -18.90 0.44 -15.48
N VAL A 28 -19.63 -0.40 -14.74
CA VAL A 28 -19.28 -1.80 -14.51
C VAL A 28 -19.19 -2.59 -15.82
N ASP A 29 -20.07 -2.32 -16.78
CA ASP A 29 -20.13 -3.03 -18.06
C ASP A 29 -19.07 -2.54 -19.07
N THR A 30 -18.24 -1.54 -18.73
CA THR A 30 -17.10 -1.11 -19.58
C THR A 30 -15.99 -2.17 -19.63
N ILE A 31 -15.26 -2.22 -20.75
CA ILE A 31 -14.11 -3.13 -20.92
C ILE A 31 -13.04 -2.87 -19.84
N ASP A 32 -12.75 -1.60 -19.56
CA ASP A 32 -11.74 -1.22 -18.57
C ASP A 32 -12.08 -1.73 -17.15
N PHE A 33 -13.35 -1.73 -16.78
CA PHE A 33 -13.79 -2.25 -15.48
C PHE A 33 -13.91 -3.78 -15.49
N GLN A 34 -14.44 -4.38 -16.56
CA GLN A 34 -14.52 -5.85 -16.69
C GLN A 34 -13.14 -6.51 -16.67
N ARG A 35 -12.08 -5.84 -17.13
CA ARG A 35 -10.68 -6.28 -17.02
C ARG A 35 -10.30 -6.66 -15.57
N LEU A 36 -10.84 -5.94 -14.58
CA LEU A 36 -10.55 -6.20 -13.16
C LEU A 36 -10.99 -7.60 -12.70
N ARG A 37 -11.86 -8.30 -13.45
CA ARG A 37 -12.22 -9.71 -13.19
C ARG A 37 -11.04 -10.67 -13.35
N ASN A 38 -10.02 -10.26 -14.07
CA ASN A 38 -8.84 -11.06 -14.36
C ASN A 38 -7.58 -10.48 -13.70
N ILE A 39 -7.73 -9.55 -12.74
CA ILE A 39 -6.62 -8.99 -11.97
C ILE A 39 -6.81 -9.38 -10.50
N LYS A 40 -5.99 -10.30 -10.00
CA LYS A 40 -6.05 -10.76 -8.61
C LYS A 40 -5.78 -9.62 -7.63
N GLN A 41 -6.59 -9.52 -6.58
CA GLN A 41 -6.45 -8.49 -5.52
C GLN A 41 -5.09 -8.58 -4.84
N THR A 42 -4.68 -9.80 -4.45
CA THR A 42 -3.48 -10.05 -3.64
C THR A 42 -2.35 -10.71 -4.43
N GLY A 43 -2.25 -10.46 -5.73
CA GLY A 43 -1.16 -10.94 -6.59
C GLY A 43 -0.95 -12.47 -6.50
N LEU A 44 0.29 -12.89 -6.24
CA LEU A 44 0.68 -14.31 -6.16
C LEU A 44 0.44 -14.96 -4.78
N THR A 45 -0.32 -14.32 -3.89
CA THR A 45 -0.70 -14.86 -2.57
C THR A 45 -1.40 -16.23 -2.68
N CYS A 46 -2.02 -16.54 -3.83
CA CYS A 46 -2.61 -17.85 -4.11
C CYS A 46 -1.61 -19.02 -4.05
N LEU A 47 -0.30 -18.77 -4.20
CA LEU A 47 0.76 -19.78 -4.03
C LEU A 47 0.94 -20.23 -2.57
N VAL A 48 0.39 -19.48 -1.62
CA VAL A 48 0.38 -19.75 -0.18
C VAL A 48 -1.02 -20.14 0.28
N TYR A 49 -2.02 -19.35 -0.13
CA TYR A 49 -3.43 -19.53 0.22
C TYR A 49 -4.21 -19.86 -1.05
N PRO A 50 -4.42 -21.14 -1.41
CA PRO A 50 -4.98 -21.53 -2.70
C PRO A 50 -6.35 -20.92 -3.02
N SER A 51 -7.11 -20.49 -2.00
CA SER A 51 -8.43 -19.85 -2.14
C SER A 51 -8.38 -18.33 -2.36
N ALA A 52 -7.22 -17.69 -2.23
CA ALA A 52 -6.99 -16.26 -2.47
C ALA A 52 -6.98 -15.94 -3.97
N ASN A 53 -8.12 -16.15 -4.62
CA ASN A 53 -8.34 -15.92 -6.06
C ASN A 53 -9.26 -14.76 -6.37
N HIS A 54 -9.74 -14.05 -5.35
CA HIS A 54 -10.55 -12.87 -5.54
C HIS A 54 -9.79 -11.77 -6.27
N THR A 55 -10.55 -10.91 -6.93
CA THR A 55 -10.06 -9.97 -7.93
C THR A 55 -10.44 -8.55 -7.54
N ARG A 56 -9.82 -7.58 -8.21
CA ARG A 56 -10.14 -6.16 -7.99
C ARG A 56 -11.57 -5.81 -8.32
N PHE A 57 -12.26 -6.61 -9.15
CA PHE A 57 -13.63 -6.37 -9.54
C PHE A 57 -14.59 -6.40 -8.34
N GLU A 58 -14.60 -7.50 -7.57
CA GLU A 58 -15.44 -7.59 -6.39
C GLU A 58 -14.98 -6.69 -5.24
N HIS A 59 -13.68 -6.39 -5.15
CA HIS A 59 -13.18 -5.39 -4.21
C HIS A 59 -13.73 -3.99 -4.53
N SER A 60 -13.64 -3.52 -5.78
CA SER A 60 -14.21 -2.24 -6.19
C SER A 60 -15.71 -2.13 -5.91
N LEU A 61 -16.47 -3.20 -6.12
CA LEU A 61 -17.90 -3.24 -5.77
C LEU A 61 -18.15 -3.15 -4.27
N GLY A 62 -17.36 -3.87 -3.46
CA GLY A 62 -17.48 -3.84 -2.01
C GLY A 62 -17.05 -2.51 -1.40
N THR A 63 -15.96 -1.92 -1.89
CA THR A 63 -15.51 -0.57 -1.51
C THR A 63 -16.57 0.48 -1.86
N MET A 64 -17.15 0.42 -3.07
CA MET A 64 -18.28 1.29 -3.45
C MET A 64 -19.47 1.14 -2.49
N TYR A 65 -19.83 -0.09 -2.14
CA TYR A 65 -20.94 -0.35 -1.23
C TYR A 65 -20.70 0.27 0.15
N ILE A 66 -19.56 -0.02 0.77
CA ILE A 66 -19.19 0.52 2.09
C ILE A 66 -19.10 2.05 2.05
N ALA A 67 -18.48 2.61 1.01
CA ALA A 67 -18.30 4.06 0.88
C ALA A 67 -19.66 4.78 0.77
N GLY A 68 -20.62 4.22 0.03
CA GLY A 68 -21.98 4.76 -0.06
C GLY A 68 -22.71 4.77 1.28
N GLU A 69 -22.61 3.69 2.05
CA GLU A 69 -23.22 3.58 3.40
C GLU A 69 -22.62 4.62 4.37
N ILE A 70 -21.31 4.87 4.28
CA ILE A 70 -20.64 5.89 5.08
C ILE A 70 -21.08 7.29 4.61
N ALA A 71 -21.11 7.54 3.30
CA ALA A 71 -21.52 8.82 2.74
C ALA A 71 -22.93 9.22 3.17
N GLU A 72 -23.89 8.28 3.14
CA GLU A 72 -25.27 8.52 3.58
C GLU A 72 -25.31 8.94 5.06
N ARG A 73 -24.55 8.26 5.92
CA ARG A 73 -24.48 8.58 7.36
C ARG A 73 -23.88 9.94 7.64
N LEU A 74 -22.88 10.34 6.86
CA LEU A 74 -22.19 11.62 7.03
C LEU A 74 -22.85 12.76 6.25
N ASN A 75 -23.96 12.49 5.55
CA ASN A 75 -24.61 13.43 4.63
C ASN A 75 -23.64 14.00 3.58
N ALA A 76 -22.72 13.17 3.10
CA ALA A 76 -21.84 13.47 1.98
C ALA A 76 -22.58 13.22 0.64
N ASP A 77 -21.95 13.58 -0.48
CA ASP A 77 -22.48 13.19 -1.79
C ASP A 77 -22.33 11.66 -2.00
N VAL A 78 -23.45 10.94 -1.88
CA VAL A 78 -23.50 9.48 -1.98
C VAL A 78 -23.17 8.98 -3.37
N GLU A 79 -23.68 9.63 -4.41
CA GLU A 79 -23.52 9.17 -5.80
C GLU A 79 -22.08 9.42 -6.28
N LEU A 80 -21.54 10.61 -6.02
CA LEU A 80 -20.13 10.92 -6.29
C LEU A 80 -19.19 9.96 -5.54
N THR A 81 -19.45 9.74 -4.24
CA THR A 81 -18.62 8.83 -3.42
C THR A 81 -18.63 7.42 -3.99
N ARG A 82 -19.80 6.90 -4.37
CA ARG A 82 -19.93 5.55 -4.92
C ARG A 82 -19.23 5.41 -6.27
N ILE A 83 -19.43 6.35 -7.20
CA ILE A 83 -18.78 6.32 -8.51
C ILE A 83 -17.25 6.40 -8.36
N SER A 84 -16.75 7.31 -7.52
CA SER A 84 -15.31 7.40 -7.23
C SER A 84 -14.77 6.13 -6.58
N ALA A 85 -15.47 5.59 -5.58
CA ALA A 85 -15.08 4.36 -4.91
C ALA A 85 -15.07 3.14 -5.85
N LEU A 86 -16.02 3.07 -6.79
CA LEU A 86 -16.05 2.03 -7.81
C LEU A 86 -14.80 2.09 -8.70
N LEU A 87 -14.37 3.30 -9.08
CA LEU A 87 -13.30 3.49 -10.06
C LEU A 87 -11.89 3.62 -9.46
N HIS A 88 -11.74 3.62 -8.12
CA HIS A 88 -10.45 3.90 -7.46
C HIS A 88 -9.31 2.99 -7.92
N ASP A 89 -9.65 1.75 -8.28
CA ASP A 89 -8.72 0.68 -8.62
C ASP A 89 -8.59 0.39 -10.12
N ILE A 90 -9.30 1.13 -10.97
CA ILE A 90 -9.39 0.84 -12.42
C ILE A 90 -8.04 0.97 -13.17
N GLY A 91 -7.06 1.61 -12.54
CA GLY A 91 -5.71 1.80 -13.05
C GLY A 91 -4.69 0.72 -12.66
N HIS A 92 -5.09 -0.29 -11.88
CA HIS A 92 -4.14 -1.32 -11.45
C HIS A 92 -3.62 -2.18 -12.61
N PRO A 93 -2.32 -2.53 -12.58
CA PRO A 93 -1.73 -3.45 -13.54
C PRO A 93 -2.05 -4.91 -13.14
N PRO A 94 -1.72 -5.89 -14.00
CA PRO A 94 -1.71 -7.30 -13.64
C PRO A 94 -0.98 -7.55 -12.32
N PHE A 95 -1.46 -8.49 -11.52
CA PHE A 95 -0.92 -8.79 -10.19
C PHE A 95 -0.81 -7.58 -9.26
N SER A 96 -1.63 -6.54 -9.45
CA SER A 96 -1.84 -5.50 -8.43
C SER A 96 -0.58 -4.70 -8.12
N HIS A 97 -0.37 -4.29 -6.85
CA HIS A 97 0.82 -3.56 -6.41
C HIS A 97 2.15 -4.29 -6.70
N THR A 98 2.12 -5.60 -6.98
CA THR A 98 3.33 -6.34 -7.37
C THR A 98 3.97 -5.73 -8.62
N LEU A 99 3.22 -5.14 -9.55
CA LEU A 99 3.75 -4.56 -10.79
C LEU A 99 3.69 -3.04 -10.85
N GLU A 100 3.65 -2.37 -9.70
CA GLU A 100 3.96 -0.93 -9.61
C GLU A 100 5.48 -0.72 -9.64
N ILE A 101 6.07 -1.10 -10.77
CA ILE A 101 7.50 -1.07 -11.02
C ILE A 101 7.84 -0.05 -12.11
N CYS A 102 9.11 0.33 -12.21
CA CYS A 102 9.65 1.20 -13.27
C CYS A 102 8.85 2.50 -13.45
N GLY A 103 8.37 3.08 -12.33
CA GLY A 103 7.59 4.33 -12.33
C GLY A 103 6.11 4.17 -12.69
N TYR A 104 5.60 2.94 -12.86
CA TYR A 104 4.17 2.71 -13.03
C TYR A 104 3.40 3.18 -11.80
N ASN A 105 2.36 3.99 -12.02
CA ASN A 105 1.51 4.52 -10.95
C ASN A 105 0.03 4.25 -11.28
N HIS A 106 -0.60 3.37 -10.50
CA HIS A 106 -2.00 2.98 -10.74
C HIS A 106 -2.97 4.15 -10.61
N GLU A 107 -2.75 5.09 -9.67
CA GLU A 107 -3.60 6.28 -9.51
C GLU A 107 -3.55 7.15 -10.78
N GLN A 108 -2.36 7.35 -11.37
CA GLN A 108 -2.20 8.10 -12.61
C GLN A 108 -2.88 7.41 -13.79
N MET A 109 -2.80 6.08 -13.86
CA MET A 109 -3.48 5.29 -14.89
C MET A 109 -5.01 5.33 -14.72
N ALA A 110 -5.50 5.28 -13.48
CA ALA A 110 -6.92 5.45 -13.18
C ALA A 110 -7.42 6.83 -13.67
N ARG A 111 -6.69 7.91 -13.36
CA ARG A 111 -7.00 9.27 -13.87
C ARG A 111 -7.04 9.31 -15.40
N THR A 112 -6.13 8.61 -16.07
CA THR A 112 -6.04 8.59 -17.53
C THR A 112 -7.25 7.89 -18.17
N LYS A 113 -7.72 6.80 -17.56
CA LYS A 113 -8.95 6.11 -17.98
C LYS A 113 -10.19 6.95 -17.70
N ILE A 114 -10.30 7.51 -16.49
CA ILE A 114 -11.45 8.33 -16.07
C ILE A 114 -11.64 9.55 -16.96
N LYS A 115 -10.56 10.20 -17.43
CA LYS A 115 -10.65 11.34 -18.38
C LYS A 115 -11.34 11.01 -19.71
N LYS A 116 -11.46 9.72 -20.07
CA LYS A 116 -12.10 9.25 -21.31
C LYS A 116 -13.52 8.73 -21.08
N MET A 117 -13.99 8.71 -19.83
CA MET A 117 -15.32 8.25 -19.45
C MET A 117 -16.33 9.40 -19.48
N GLU A 118 -17.61 9.06 -19.62
CA GLU A 118 -18.72 10.00 -19.53
C GLU A 118 -19.54 9.70 -18.28
N PHE A 119 -19.98 10.75 -17.60
CA PHE A 119 -20.75 10.69 -16.36
C PHE A 119 -21.99 11.57 -16.49
N GLU A 120 -23.11 11.17 -15.88
CA GLU A 120 -24.41 11.84 -16.02
C GLU A 120 -24.46 13.14 -15.19
N ASN A 121 -24.01 13.09 -13.94
CA ASN A 121 -24.18 14.18 -12.97
C ASN A 121 -22.86 14.86 -12.55
N TYR A 122 -21.70 14.33 -12.95
CA TYR A 122 -20.40 14.79 -12.47
C TYR A 122 -19.41 15.01 -13.61
N SER A 123 -18.45 15.91 -13.41
CA SER A 123 -17.31 16.04 -14.30
C SER A 123 -16.22 15.01 -13.96
N ASN A 124 -15.40 14.64 -14.96
CA ASN A 124 -14.22 13.81 -14.71
C ASN A 124 -13.30 14.42 -13.65
N LYS A 125 -13.26 15.76 -13.56
CA LYS A 125 -12.42 16.50 -12.61
C LYS A 125 -12.87 16.27 -11.17
N GLU A 126 -14.18 16.30 -10.91
CA GLU A 126 -14.72 16.06 -9.56
C GLU A 126 -14.37 14.67 -9.06
N ILE A 127 -14.57 13.64 -9.90
CA ILE A 127 -14.22 12.25 -9.58
C ILE A 127 -12.72 12.12 -9.31
N ILE A 128 -11.87 12.72 -10.16
CA ILE A 128 -10.41 12.72 -9.97
C ILE A 128 -9.99 13.45 -8.69
N ASP A 129 -10.66 14.55 -8.35
CA ASP A 129 -10.38 15.30 -7.13
C ASP A 129 -10.71 14.46 -5.88
N VAL A 130 -11.82 13.72 -5.89
CA VAL A 130 -12.18 12.76 -4.84
C VAL A 130 -11.13 11.65 -4.71
N LEU A 131 -10.70 11.04 -5.83
CA LEU A 131 -9.63 10.02 -5.83
C LEU A 131 -8.29 10.57 -5.31
N ASN A 132 -8.05 11.87 -5.45
CA ASN A 132 -6.90 12.56 -4.86
C ASN A 132 -7.10 12.92 -3.38
N LYS A 133 -8.03 12.23 -2.71
CA LYS A 133 -8.33 12.36 -1.27
C LYS A 133 -8.81 13.78 -0.89
N LYS A 134 -9.40 14.52 -1.85
CA LYS A 134 -10.02 15.83 -1.57
C LYS A 134 -11.47 15.66 -1.13
N GLY A 135 -11.94 16.63 -0.35
CA GLY A 135 -13.30 16.63 0.17
C GLY A 135 -13.52 15.58 1.26
N LEU A 136 -14.77 15.45 1.68
CA LEU A 136 -15.17 14.43 2.65
C LEU A 136 -15.23 13.05 1.96
N GLU A 137 -15.72 13.02 0.73
CA GLU A 137 -15.88 11.86 -0.15
C GLU A 137 -14.54 11.14 -0.33
N GLY A 138 -13.47 11.88 -0.63
CA GLY A 138 -12.13 11.29 -0.77
C GLY A 138 -11.60 10.68 0.52
N LYS A 139 -11.99 11.20 1.68
CA LYS A 139 -11.62 10.66 3.00
C LYS A 139 -12.44 9.45 3.41
N ILE A 140 -13.68 9.34 2.91
CA ILE A 140 -14.49 8.12 3.06
C ILE A 140 -13.85 6.95 2.31
N ILE A 141 -13.30 7.22 1.12
CA ILE A 141 -12.68 6.19 0.27
C ILE A 141 -11.25 5.87 0.72
N SER A 142 -10.44 6.90 1.03
CA SER A 142 -9.02 6.75 1.40
C SER A 142 -8.60 7.68 2.56
N GLY A 143 -9.09 7.35 3.76
CA GLY A 143 -8.30 7.03 4.97
C GLY A 143 -8.08 8.09 6.01
N ASP A 144 -8.18 7.93 7.35
CA ASP A 144 -7.62 6.91 8.26
C ASP A 144 -8.53 5.73 8.64
N VAL A 145 -9.84 5.88 8.44
CA VAL A 145 -10.86 4.83 8.64
C VAL A 145 -11.73 4.84 7.40
N ASP A 146 -11.40 4.00 6.42
CA ASP A 146 -11.94 4.10 5.06
C ASP A 146 -12.56 2.82 4.51
N ALA A 147 -13.35 3.01 3.46
CA ALA A 147 -14.09 1.95 2.81
C ALA A 147 -13.19 0.92 2.12
N ASP A 148 -12.09 1.36 1.49
CA ASP A 148 -11.10 0.51 0.84
C ASP A 148 -10.53 -0.53 1.82
N ARG A 149 -10.00 -0.08 2.95
CA ARG A 149 -9.44 -0.97 3.98
C ARG A 149 -10.46 -1.86 4.63
N MET A 150 -11.65 -1.34 4.90
CA MET A 150 -12.73 -2.15 5.45
C MET A 150 -13.09 -3.30 4.52
N ASP A 151 -13.18 -3.06 3.21
CA ASP A 151 -13.46 -4.13 2.24
C ASP A 151 -12.30 -5.12 2.17
N TYR A 152 -11.08 -4.67 1.84
CA TYR A 152 -10.01 -5.63 1.56
C TYR A 152 -9.63 -6.45 2.79
N LEU A 153 -9.66 -5.89 4.01
CA LEU A 153 -9.32 -6.68 5.20
C LEU A 153 -10.33 -7.81 5.44
N LEU A 154 -11.62 -7.53 5.27
CA LEU A 154 -12.68 -8.55 5.37
C LEU A 154 -12.55 -9.56 4.23
N ARG A 155 -12.34 -9.08 3.00
CA ARG A 155 -12.29 -9.89 1.78
C ARG A 155 -11.07 -10.80 1.73
N ASP A 156 -9.89 -10.25 1.97
CA ASP A 156 -8.64 -11.00 1.98
C ASP A 156 -8.68 -12.04 3.09
N SER A 157 -9.19 -11.71 4.28
CA SER A 157 -9.37 -12.66 5.37
C SER A 157 -10.32 -13.80 5.00
N TYR A 158 -11.46 -13.48 4.38
CA TYR A 158 -12.43 -14.47 3.92
C TYR A 158 -11.83 -15.43 2.89
N HIS A 159 -11.13 -14.91 1.88
CA HIS A 159 -10.58 -15.70 0.77
C HIS A 159 -9.28 -16.44 1.12
N THR A 160 -8.48 -15.93 2.06
CA THR A 160 -7.30 -16.65 2.56
C THR A 160 -7.66 -17.67 3.64
N GLY A 161 -8.83 -17.54 4.27
CA GLY A 161 -9.28 -18.41 5.36
C GLY A 161 -8.61 -18.12 6.70
N VAL A 162 -7.85 -17.02 6.82
CA VAL A 162 -7.29 -16.60 8.11
C VAL A 162 -8.36 -15.89 8.93
N ALA A 163 -8.42 -16.15 10.24
CA ALA A 163 -9.46 -15.59 11.12
C ALA A 163 -9.13 -14.18 11.65
N TYR A 164 -8.20 -13.47 11.01
CA TYR A 164 -7.65 -12.21 11.51
C TYR A 164 -8.40 -10.95 11.05
N GLY A 165 -9.12 -11.01 9.92
CA GLY A 165 -9.85 -9.85 9.37
C GLY A 165 -11.25 -9.62 9.95
N LEU A 166 -11.54 -10.09 11.16
CA LEU A 166 -12.86 -9.93 11.78
C LEU A 166 -13.03 -8.49 12.32
N ILE A 167 -13.62 -7.63 11.51
CA ILE A 167 -13.88 -6.22 11.82
C ILE A 167 -15.38 -6.03 12.11
N ASP A 168 -15.72 -5.31 13.18
CA ASP A 168 -17.12 -4.90 13.47
C ASP A 168 -17.53 -3.70 12.61
N LEU A 169 -17.67 -3.96 11.31
CA LEU A 169 -18.03 -2.97 10.30
C LEU A 169 -19.30 -2.17 10.68
N PRO A 170 -20.42 -2.80 11.12
CA PRO A 170 -21.61 -2.06 11.54
C PRO A 170 -21.36 -1.11 12.73
N ARG A 171 -20.50 -1.51 13.69
CA ARG A 171 -20.17 -0.63 14.82
C ARG A 171 -19.29 0.53 14.41
N ILE A 172 -18.30 0.30 13.55
CA ILE A 172 -17.47 1.38 13.00
C ILE A 172 -18.38 2.40 12.33
N MET A 173 -19.20 1.98 11.35
CA MET A 173 -20.12 2.87 10.61
C MET A 173 -21.04 3.69 11.53
N ARG A 174 -21.59 3.10 12.60
CA ARG A 174 -22.46 3.81 13.57
C ARG A 174 -21.72 4.82 14.46
N SER A 175 -20.39 4.76 14.49
CA SER A 175 -19.54 5.62 15.32
C SER A 175 -18.77 6.67 14.52
N ILE A 176 -18.76 6.58 13.19
CA ILE A 176 -18.19 7.61 12.32
C ILE A 176 -19.03 8.89 12.42
N VAL A 177 -18.33 10.01 12.60
CA VAL A 177 -18.91 11.36 12.65
C VAL A 177 -18.02 12.33 11.87
N THR A 178 -18.58 13.47 11.51
CA THR A 178 -17.81 14.60 10.97
C THR A 178 -17.56 15.65 12.02
N TYR A 179 -16.41 16.32 11.95
CA TYR A 179 -16.10 17.49 12.76
C TYR A 179 -15.38 18.54 11.92
N GLU A 180 -15.46 19.81 12.35
CA GLU A 180 -14.76 20.90 11.67
C GLU A 180 -13.37 21.14 12.28
N GLU A 181 -12.39 21.36 11.41
CA GLU A 181 -11.04 21.75 11.78
C GLU A 181 -10.45 22.68 10.73
N MET A 182 -10.13 23.91 11.15
CA MET A 182 -9.58 24.96 10.28
C MET A 182 -10.45 25.20 9.03
N GLY A 183 -11.77 25.24 9.19
CA GLY A 183 -12.72 25.47 8.09
C GLY A 183 -12.91 24.27 7.15
N LYS A 184 -12.39 23.08 7.51
CA LYS A 184 -12.52 21.85 6.73
C LYS A 184 -13.22 20.78 7.53
N LEU A 185 -14.14 20.08 6.88
CA LEU A 185 -14.80 18.92 7.46
C LEU A 185 -13.84 17.72 7.45
N ARG A 186 -13.78 17.00 8.58
CA ARG A 186 -12.93 15.82 8.77
C ARG A 186 -13.72 14.70 9.40
N ILE A 187 -13.22 13.47 9.24
CA ILE A 187 -13.81 12.27 9.81
C ILE A 187 -13.21 12.01 11.19
N GLY A 188 -14.06 11.75 12.16
CA GLY A 188 -13.70 11.29 13.50
C GLY A 188 -14.57 10.12 13.94
N ILE A 189 -14.22 9.55 15.09
CA ILE A 189 -14.92 8.41 15.68
C ILE A 189 -15.38 8.79 17.08
N LEU A 190 -16.64 8.55 17.40
CA LEU A 190 -17.16 8.73 18.76
C LEU A 190 -16.48 7.77 19.74
N GLU A 191 -16.33 8.16 21.01
CA GLU A 191 -15.73 7.34 22.08
C GLU A 191 -16.24 5.87 22.08
N LYS A 192 -17.56 5.69 21.93
CA LYS A 192 -18.21 4.38 21.89
C LYS A 192 -17.74 3.47 20.73
N GLY A 193 -17.02 4.02 19.75
CA GLY A 193 -16.46 3.35 18.58
C GLY A 193 -15.00 2.94 18.71
N ILE A 194 -14.31 3.32 19.79
CA ILE A 194 -12.86 3.05 19.98
C ILE A 194 -12.54 1.56 19.75
N HIS A 195 -13.24 0.64 20.43
CA HIS A 195 -12.99 -0.80 20.29
C HIS A 195 -13.22 -1.35 18.88
N ALA A 196 -14.14 -0.75 18.13
CA ALA A 196 -14.40 -1.17 16.75
C ALA A 196 -13.24 -0.75 15.83
N VAL A 197 -12.69 0.45 16.03
CA VAL A 197 -11.48 0.89 15.30
C VAL A 197 -10.24 0.12 15.77
N GLU A 198 -10.12 -0.22 17.05
CA GLU A 198 -9.06 -1.11 17.54
C GLU A 198 -9.10 -2.46 16.83
N SER A 199 -10.30 -3.03 16.59
CA SER A 199 -10.42 -4.28 15.83
C SER A 199 -9.89 -4.17 14.40
N LEU A 200 -10.07 -3.02 13.75
CA LEU A 200 -9.50 -2.71 12.44
C LEU A 200 -7.96 -2.70 12.48
N LEU A 201 -7.37 -2.05 13.49
CA LEU A 201 -5.91 -2.01 13.67
C LEU A 201 -5.34 -3.40 13.98
N ILE A 202 -5.99 -4.17 14.85
CA ILE A 202 -5.57 -5.55 15.16
C ILE A 202 -5.63 -6.41 13.90
N ALA A 203 -6.74 -6.34 13.16
CA ALA A 203 -6.93 -7.10 11.93
C ALA A 203 -5.81 -6.80 10.94
N ARG A 204 -5.52 -5.53 10.68
CA ARG A 204 -4.41 -5.11 9.83
C ARG A 204 -3.06 -5.62 10.35
N HIS A 205 -2.78 -5.42 11.64
CA HIS A 205 -1.53 -5.86 12.26
C HIS A 205 -1.28 -7.36 12.11
N GLN A 206 -2.34 -8.18 12.17
CA GLN A 206 -2.27 -9.62 12.00
C GLN A 206 -2.23 -10.06 10.53
N MET A 207 -3.01 -9.41 9.66
CA MET A 207 -3.04 -9.68 8.22
C MET A 207 -1.71 -9.38 7.55
N TYR A 208 -1.02 -8.31 7.97
CA TYR A 208 0.22 -7.86 7.34
C TYR A 208 1.35 -8.91 7.34
N PRO A 209 1.81 -9.45 8.49
CA PRO A 209 2.85 -10.48 8.48
C PRO A 209 2.36 -11.83 7.96
N THR A 210 1.07 -12.14 8.13
CA THR A 210 0.50 -13.44 7.81
C THR A 210 0.26 -13.62 6.32
N VAL A 211 -0.28 -12.59 5.66
CA VAL A 211 -0.75 -12.65 4.28
C VAL A 211 0.16 -11.78 3.40
N TYR A 212 0.16 -10.46 3.61
CA TYR A 212 0.81 -9.51 2.69
C TYR A 212 2.34 -9.66 2.67
N MET A 213 2.96 -9.85 3.82
CA MET A 213 4.41 -10.04 3.98
C MET A 213 4.82 -11.51 4.12
N HIS A 214 3.94 -12.45 3.75
CA HIS A 214 4.29 -13.86 3.83
C HIS A 214 5.54 -14.16 2.97
N PRO A 215 6.59 -14.80 3.51
CA PRO A 215 7.87 -14.95 2.80
C PRO A 215 7.77 -15.61 1.43
N THR A 216 6.84 -16.56 1.26
CA THR A 216 6.60 -17.23 -0.02
C THR A 216 5.90 -16.33 -1.04
N SER A 217 4.98 -15.47 -0.61
CA SER A 217 4.34 -14.49 -1.50
C SER A 217 5.35 -13.44 -1.93
N ARG A 218 6.11 -12.90 -0.98
CA ARG A 218 7.16 -11.89 -1.25
C ARG A 218 8.18 -12.36 -2.29
N ILE A 219 8.71 -13.57 -2.17
CA ILE A 219 9.67 -14.06 -3.17
C ILE A 219 9.01 -14.34 -4.53
N ALA A 220 7.76 -14.80 -4.55
CA ALA A 220 7.04 -14.99 -5.81
C ALA A 220 6.83 -13.64 -6.52
N ASP A 221 6.46 -12.61 -5.77
CA ASP A 221 6.32 -11.24 -6.23
C ASP A 221 7.65 -10.67 -6.73
N THR A 222 8.75 -10.84 -6.00
CA THR A 222 10.10 -10.43 -6.46
C THR A 222 10.48 -11.15 -7.76
N MET A 223 10.24 -12.45 -7.87
CA MET A 223 10.53 -13.21 -9.10
C MET A 223 9.67 -12.70 -10.27
N LEU A 224 8.39 -12.40 -10.04
CA LEU A 224 7.51 -11.85 -11.07
C LEU A 224 7.96 -10.44 -11.49
N LYS A 225 8.28 -9.56 -10.52
CA LYS A 225 8.85 -8.23 -10.80
C LYS A 225 10.07 -8.33 -11.71
N ARG A 226 11.03 -9.18 -11.38
CA ARG A 226 12.24 -9.39 -12.20
C ARG A 226 11.90 -9.95 -13.59
N SER A 227 10.98 -10.91 -13.66
CA SER A 227 10.48 -11.42 -14.94
C SER A 227 9.90 -10.30 -15.82
N VAL A 228 9.08 -9.42 -15.26
CA VAL A 228 8.49 -8.30 -16.02
C VAL A 228 9.56 -7.28 -16.42
N MET A 229 10.53 -6.99 -15.55
CA MET A 229 11.63 -6.09 -15.90
C MET A 229 12.46 -6.62 -17.07
N TYR A 230 12.79 -7.91 -17.09
CA TYR A 230 13.45 -8.53 -18.25
C TYR A 230 12.58 -8.45 -19.51
N ALA A 231 11.27 -8.69 -19.40
CA ALA A 231 10.35 -8.54 -20.53
C ALA A 231 10.30 -7.11 -21.10
N LEU A 232 10.41 -6.09 -20.23
CA LEU A 232 10.50 -4.68 -20.64
C LEU A 232 11.84 -4.38 -21.34
N GLU A 233 12.95 -4.93 -20.85
CA GLU A 233 14.29 -4.81 -21.47
C GLU A 233 14.33 -5.45 -22.85
N ASP A 234 13.72 -6.64 -22.97
CA ASP A 234 13.58 -7.39 -24.22
C ASP A 234 12.47 -6.82 -25.14
N LYS A 235 11.82 -5.73 -24.71
CA LYS A 235 10.79 -5.00 -25.47
C LYS A 235 9.61 -5.87 -25.90
N LEU A 236 9.24 -6.86 -25.08
CA LEU A 236 8.04 -7.67 -25.31
C LEU A 236 6.76 -6.82 -25.20
N PHE A 237 6.81 -5.80 -24.34
CA PHE A 237 5.81 -4.75 -24.19
C PHE A 237 6.46 -3.52 -23.54
N SER A 238 5.74 -2.39 -23.51
CA SER A 238 6.12 -1.19 -22.78
C SER A 238 5.44 -1.13 -21.42
N ILE A 239 5.99 -0.35 -20.49
CA ILE A 239 5.43 -0.22 -19.13
C ILE A 239 3.96 0.27 -19.14
N ASN A 240 3.60 1.10 -20.12
CA ASN A 240 2.25 1.64 -20.25
C ASN A 240 1.23 0.59 -20.73
N ASP A 241 1.68 -0.48 -21.39
CA ASP A 241 0.80 -1.55 -21.86
C ASP A 241 0.21 -2.33 -20.68
N LEU A 242 0.89 -2.38 -19.53
CA LEU A 242 0.38 -2.98 -18.29
C LEU A 242 -0.95 -2.38 -17.85
N ALA A 243 -1.25 -1.12 -18.18
CA ALA A 243 -2.52 -0.48 -17.83
C ALA A 243 -3.73 -1.07 -18.57
N TYR A 244 -3.49 -1.83 -19.64
CA TYR A 244 -4.52 -2.44 -20.48
C TYR A 244 -4.50 -3.97 -20.48
N MET A 245 -3.45 -4.57 -19.91
CA MET A 245 -3.33 -6.01 -19.72
C MET A 245 -4.05 -6.47 -18.44
N ASP A 246 -4.45 -7.74 -18.42
CA ASP A 246 -4.80 -8.46 -17.19
C ASP A 246 -3.76 -9.55 -16.83
N ASP A 247 -4.01 -10.33 -15.77
CA ASP A 247 -3.09 -11.40 -15.34
C ASP A 247 -2.90 -12.45 -16.45
N ILE A 248 -3.91 -12.70 -17.27
CA ILE A 248 -3.87 -13.72 -18.32
C ILE A 248 -2.98 -13.24 -19.46
N ASP A 249 -3.17 -12.00 -19.92
CA ASP A 249 -2.37 -11.38 -20.98
C ASP A 249 -0.88 -11.38 -20.63
N LEU A 250 -0.54 -10.97 -19.40
CA LEU A 250 0.84 -10.91 -18.94
C LEU A 250 1.46 -12.30 -18.88
N ILE A 251 0.79 -13.25 -18.24
CA ILE A 251 1.29 -14.61 -18.12
C ILE A 251 1.44 -15.27 -19.48
N TYR A 252 0.49 -15.07 -20.40
CA TYR A 252 0.60 -15.55 -21.77
C TYR A 252 1.85 -14.99 -22.45
N THR A 253 2.09 -13.68 -22.32
CA THR A 253 3.23 -13.02 -22.94
C THR A 253 4.57 -13.57 -22.40
N LEU A 254 4.71 -13.64 -21.07
CA LEU A 254 5.92 -14.17 -20.42
C LEU A 254 6.16 -15.66 -20.71
N ARG A 255 5.10 -16.46 -20.86
CA ARG A 255 5.23 -17.90 -21.17
C ARG A 255 5.68 -18.18 -22.60
N ASN A 256 5.39 -17.27 -23.53
CA ASN A 256 5.71 -17.43 -24.95
C ASN A 256 7.01 -16.71 -25.36
N SER A 257 7.74 -16.13 -24.42
CA SER A 257 9.06 -15.56 -24.68
C SER A 257 10.20 -16.59 -24.48
N GLU A 258 11.45 -16.18 -24.72
CA GLU A 258 12.61 -17.08 -24.76
C GLU A 258 13.72 -16.74 -23.74
N GLY A 259 13.62 -15.60 -23.04
CA GLY A 259 14.66 -15.09 -22.15
C GLY A 259 14.53 -15.50 -20.67
N GLU A 260 15.18 -14.73 -19.80
CA GLU A 260 15.17 -14.96 -18.36
C GLU A 260 13.78 -14.78 -17.74
N GLU A 261 12.96 -13.89 -18.30
CA GLU A 261 11.54 -13.74 -17.99
C GLU A 261 10.77 -15.05 -18.18
N ASN A 262 11.03 -15.79 -19.27
CA ASN A 262 10.40 -17.08 -19.49
C ASN A 262 10.85 -18.13 -18.46
N ARG A 263 12.15 -18.12 -18.13
CA ARG A 263 12.71 -19.02 -17.12
C ARG A 263 12.07 -18.79 -15.75
N LEU A 264 11.96 -17.53 -15.34
CA LEU A 264 11.36 -17.14 -14.05
C LEU A 264 9.88 -17.50 -13.99
N ILE A 265 9.11 -17.25 -15.05
CA ILE A 265 7.68 -17.58 -15.03
C ILE A 265 7.43 -19.09 -14.98
N LYS A 266 8.23 -19.89 -15.70
CA LYS A 266 8.19 -21.37 -15.60
C LYS A 266 8.54 -21.86 -14.20
N MET A 267 9.45 -21.18 -13.50
CA MET A 267 9.76 -21.49 -12.10
C MET A 267 8.56 -21.18 -11.18
N ILE A 268 7.89 -20.04 -11.37
CA ILE A 268 6.68 -19.67 -10.62
C ILE A 268 5.56 -20.69 -10.88
N ASP A 269 5.30 -21.03 -12.15
CA ASP A 269 4.30 -22.03 -12.56
C ASP A 269 4.54 -23.39 -11.91
N GLY A 270 5.81 -23.85 -11.89
CA GLY A 270 6.22 -25.08 -11.22
C GLY A 270 6.38 -24.96 -9.70
N ARG A 271 6.04 -23.80 -9.11
CA ARG A 271 6.27 -23.44 -7.69
C ARG A 271 7.71 -23.70 -7.20
N LYS A 272 8.69 -23.62 -8.12
CA LYS A 272 10.13 -23.73 -7.87
C LYS A 272 10.69 -22.35 -7.49
N LEU A 273 10.20 -21.79 -6.41
CA LEU A 273 10.58 -20.46 -5.95
C LEU A 273 12.00 -20.43 -5.39
N PHE A 274 12.67 -19.28 -5.54
CA PHE A 274 13.92 -18.98 -4.86
C PHE A 274 13.74 -19.10 -3.34
N LYS A 275 14.82 -19.35 -2.62
CA LYS A 275 14.81 -19.62 -1.18
C LYS A 275 15.63 -18.58 -0.44
N LYS A 276 15.09 -18.16 0.71
CA LYS A 276 15.73 -17.17 1.58
C LYS A 276 17.02 -17.76 2.16
N ILE A 277 18.14 -17.08 1.89
CA ILE A 277 19.46 -17.43 2.41
C ILE A 277 19.86 -16.54 3.59
N ILE A 278 19.45 -15.27 3.60
CA ILE A 278 19.72 -14.31 4.67
C ILE A 278 18.45 -13.48 4.92
N THR A 279 18.23 -13.10 6.18
CA THR A 279 17.22 -12.12 6.58
C THR A 279 17.90 -11.04 7.42
N TYR A 280 17.69 -9.79 7.07
CA TYR A 280 18.07 -8.64 7.89
C TYR A 280 16.81 -8.08 8.53
N LYS A 281 16.63 -8.27 9.84
CA LYS A 281 15.53 -7.64 10.57
C LYS A 281 15.78 -6.15 10.70
N TYR A 282 14.70 -5.38 10.94
CA TYR A 282 14.80 -3.94 11.22
C TYR A 282 15.89 -3.61 12.25
N THR A 283 16.02 -4.41 13.31
CA THR A 283 17.00 -4.21 14.40
C THR A 283 18.42 -4.61 14.05
N ASP A 284 18.61 -5.40 12.98
CA ASP A 284 19.94 -5.85 12.54
C ASP A 284 20.65 -4.78 11.72
N LEU A 285 19.91 -3.74 11.29
CA LEU A 285 20.36 -2.68 10.40
C LEU A 285 20.45 -1.34 11.15
N THR A 286 21.50 -0.58 10.85
CA THR A 286 21.68 0.79 11.35
C THR A 286 20.69 1.75 10.66
N PRO A 287 20.41 2.94 11.24
CA PRO A 287 19.60 3.97 10.58
C PRO A 287 20.07 4.30 9.16
N LYS A 288 21.39 4.38 8.95
CA LYS A 288 22.00 4.61 7.62
C LYS A 288 21.70 3.47 6.65
N GLU A 289 21.92 2.22 7.06
CA GLU A 289 21.67 1.06 6.20
C GLU A 289 20.19 0.95 5.82
N ARG A 290 19.27 1.20 6.76
CA ARG A 290 17.82 1.24 6.47
C ARG A 290 17.50 2.30 5.43
N TRP A 291 18.07 3.49 5.56
CA TRP A 291 17.87 4.59 4.62
C TRP A 291 18.32 4.22 3.21
N VAL A 292 19.55 3.73 3.09
CA VAL A 292 20.11 3.33 1.80
C VAL A 292 19.20 2.29 1.13
N LEU A 293 18.78 1.27 1.86
CA LEU A 293 17.95 0.19 1.31
C LEU A 293 16.57 0.68 0.83
N ILE A 294 15.84 1.48 1.62
CA ILE A 294 14.49 1.94 1.24
C ILE A 294 14.47 3.14 0.28
N SER A 295 15.63 3.74 0.04
CA SER A 295 15.79 4.87 -0.88
C SER A 295 16.35 4.44 -2.24
N MET A 296 16.83 3.21 -2.38
CA MET A 296 17.22 2.65 -3.67
C MET A 296 16.02 2.57 -4.62
N ASP A 297 16.22 3.06 -5.85
CA ASP A 297 15.36 2.73 -6.98
C ASP A 297 15.66 1.31 -7.51
N GLU A 298 14.84 0.87 -8.44
CA GLU A 298 14.93 -0.50 -8.96
C GLU A 298 16.21 -0.77 -9.75
N GLU A 299 16.78 0.25 -10.40
CA GLU A 299 18.04 0.11 -11.11
C GLU A 299 19.19 -0.14 -10.13
N ASN A 300 19.25 0.64 -9.05
CA ASN A 300 20.25 0.45 -8.00
C ASN A 300 20.08 -0.89 -7.27
N VAL A 301 18.84 -1.34 -7.01
CA VAL A 301 18.60 -2.68 -6.46
C VAL A 301 19.12 -3.77 -7.41
N ARG A 302 18.91 -3.65 -8.72
CA ARG A 302 19.42 -4.62 -9.71
C ARG A 302 20.94 -4.61 -9.81
N ASN A 303 21.57 -3.45 -9.76
CA ASN A 303 23.02 -3.33 -9.73
C ASN A 303 23.60 -4.05 -8.50
N LEU A 304 23.00 -3.84 -7.33
CA LEU A 304 23.38 -4.52 -6.10
C LEU A 304 23.15 -6.04 -6.17
N GLU A 305 22.03 -6.49 -6.76
CA GLU A 305 21.79 -7.91 -7.03
C GLU A 305 22.84 -8.52 -7.95
N LYS A 306 23.28 -7.79 -8.98
CA LYS A 306 24.32 -8.23 -9.90
C LYS A 306 25.66 -8.41 -9.18
N GLU A 307 26.08 -7.43 -8.39
CA GLU A 307 27.31 -7.50 -7.58
C GLU A 307 27.26 -8.68 -6.58
N LEU A 308 26.14 -8.86 -5.88
CA LEU A 308 25.93 -10.00 -4.99
C LEU A 308 25.93 -11.33 -5.74
N SER A 309 25.37 -11.36 -6.95
CA SER A 309 25.31 -12.56 -7.78
C SER A 309 26.70 -12.98 -8.26
N GLU A 310 27.52 -12.01 -8.68
CA GLU A 310 28.92 -12.22 -9.06
C GLU A 310 29.73 -12.73 -7.87
N TYR A 311 29.58 -12.12 -6.69
CA TYR A 311 30.27 -12.54 -5.47
C TYR A 311 29.87 -13.95 -5.02
N LEU A 312 28.57 -14.29 -5.06
CA LEU A 312 28.07 -15.59 -4.60
C LEU A 312 28.17 -16.70 -5.66
N GLY A 313 28.42 -16.33 -6.92
CA GLY A 313 28.53 -17.26 -8.05
C GLY A 313 27.19 -17.85 -8.49
N THR A 314 26.08 -17.15 -8.22
CA THR A 314 24.72 -17.57 -8.60
C THR A 314 23.79 -16.36 -8.65
N SER A 315 22.66 -16.46 -9.37
CA SER A 315 21.65 -15.40 -9.36
C SER A 315 21.10 -15.17 -7.95
N VAL A 316 21.03 -13.92 -7.52
CA VAL A 316 20.50 -13.52 -6.21
C VAL A 316 19.42 -12.48 -6.41
N PHE A 317 18.35 -12.57 -5.63
CA PHE A 317 17.34 -11.54 -5.56
C PHE A 317 17.27 -10.91 -4.17
N LEU A 318 17.07 -9.60 -4.17
CA LEU A 318 16.82 -8.78 -3.00
C LEU A 318 15.35 -8.41 -2.93
N ASP A 319 14.80 -8.60 -1.75
CA ASP A 319 13.42 -8.27 -1.39
C ASP A 319 13.52 -7.21 -0.29
N ILE A 320 13.37 -5.96 -0.71
CA ILE A 320 13.35 -4.78 0.15
C ILE A 320 11.90 -4.27 0.13
N PRO A 321 11.09 -4.55 1.15
CA PRO A 321 9.72 -4.05 1.19
C PRO A 321 9.71 -2.53 1.38
N ASP A 322 8.64 -1.90 0.90
CA ASP A 322 8.32 -0.55 1.29
C ASP A 322 8.16 -0.43 2.81
N TYR A 323 8.48 0.75 3.33
CA TYR A 323 8.29 1.05 4.74
C TYR A 323 6.78 1.14 5.07
N PRO A 324 6.34 0.66 6.24
CA PRO A 324 4.94 0.75 6.64
C PRO A 324 4.52 2.21 6.87
N LYS A 325 3.52 2.68 6.12
CA LYS A 325 2.86 3.97 6.33
C LYS A 325 1.84 3.83 7.46
N MET A 326 2.19 4.33 8.65
CA MET A 326 1.44 4.16 9.91
C MET A 326 0.35 5.23 10.11
N GLU A 327 -0.46 5.46 9.09
CA GLU A 327 -1.44 6.56 9.05
C GLU A 327 -2.60 6.32 10.04
N GLU A 328 -2.91 5.07 10.38
CA GLU A 328 -4.09 4.70 11.17
C GLU A 328 -4.00 5.04 12.65
N HIS A 329 -2.81 5.38 13.13
CA HIS A 329 -2.63 5.83 14.50
C HIS A 329 -3.11 7.28 14.71
N SER A 330 -3.35 8.03 13.63
CA SER A 330 -3.84 9.42 13.72
C SER A 330 -5.36 9.57 13.73
N VAL A 331 -6.12 8.47 13.78
CA VAL A 331 -7.59 8.53 13.85
C VAL A 331 -8.03 9.43 15.00
N THR A 332 -8.85 10.43 14.67
CA THR A 332 -9.40 11.36 15.65
C THR A 332 -10.58 10.72 16.38
N ILE A 333 -10.50 10.70 17.71
CA ILE A 333 -11.55 10.27 18.62
C ILE A 333 -12.21 11.50 19.27
N ILE A 334 -13.54 11.51 19.29
CA ILE A 334 -14.36 12.55 19.91
C ILE A 334 -14.91 12.04 21.24
N ILE A 335 -14.50 12.68 22.33
CA ILE A 335 -14.93 12.40 23.71
C ILE A 335 -15.37 13.72 24.34
N ASP A 336 -16.64 13.85 24.76
CA ASP A 336 -17.20 15.06 25.35
C ASP A 336 -16.85 16.35 24.56
N ASP A 337 -17.06 16.31 23.23
CA ASP A 337 -16.74 17.38 22.26
C ASP A 337 -15.25 17.78 22.16
N LYS A 338 -14.36 17.01 22.82
CA LYS A 338 -12.91 17.17 22.73
C LYS A 338 -12.32 16.14 21.77
N LYS A 339 -11.25 16.57 21.10
CA LYS A 339 -10.51 15.77 20.13
C LYS A 339 -9.31 15.11 20.80
N TYR A 340 -9.16 13.81 20.55
CA TYR A 340 -8.05 12.99 20.96
C TYR A 340 -7.55 12.18 19.77
N ARG A 341 -6.28 11.78 19.77
CA ARG A 341 -5.84 10.73 18.84
C ARG A 341 -6.11 9.37 19.45
N LEU A 342 -6.36 8.37 18.59
CA LEU A 342 -6.57 7.00 19.04
C LEU A 342 -5.40 6.48 19.89
N ASP A 343 -4.16 6.78 19.52
CA ASP A 343 -2.96 6.36 20.27
C ASP A 343 -2.76 7.07 21.62
N GLU A 344 -3.51 8.13 21.93
CA GLU A 344 -3.54 8.74 23.27
C GLU A 344 -4.52 8.07 24.21
N VAL A 345 -5.63 7.56 23.67
CA VAL A 345 -6.75 7.00 24.46
C VAL A 345 -6.75 5.47 24.46
N SER A 346 -6.03 4.84 23.52
CA SER A 346 -5.87 3.39 23.42
C SER A 346 -4.40 2.97 23.61
N PRO A 347 -4.06 2.35 24.76
CA PRO A 347 -2.75 1.74 24.96
C PRO A 347 -2.42 0.67 23.93
N LEU A 348 -3.44 -0.06 23.47
CA LEU A 348 -3.30 -1.07 22.43
C LEU A 348 -2.84 -0.44 21.12
N ALA A 349 -3.57 0.55 20.59
CA ALA A 349 -3.22 1.24 19.36
C ALA A 349 -1.81 1.84 19.44
N LYS A 350 -1.44 2.44 20.58
CA LYS A 350 -0.10 2.95 20.82
C LYS A 350 0.99 1.87 20.73
N SER A 351 0.72 0.67 21.24
CA SER A 351 1.68 -0.44 21.26
C SER A 351 1.87 -1.13 19.90
N LEU A 352 0.85 -1.08 19.02
CA LEU A 352 0.91 -1.71 17.70
C LEU A 352 1.92 -1.03 16.77
N LYS A 353 2.06 0.30 16.86
CA LYS A 353 2.99 1.08 16.03
C LYS A 353 4.43 0.54 16.05
N PRO A 354 5.14 0.45 17.18
CA PRO A 354 6.49 -0.13 17.20
C PRO A 354 6.51 -1.63 16.87
N SER A 355 5.38 -2.34 16.99
CA SER A 355 5.29 -3.75 16.59
C SER A 355 5.36 -3.90 15.08
N GLU A 356 4.64 -3.07 14.33
CA GLU A 356 4.62 -3.09 12.86
C GLU A 356 5.97 -2.77 12.23
N ILE A 357 6.71 -1.78 12.75
CA ILE A 357 8.08 -1.49 12.29
C ILE A 357 8.97 -2.74 12.40
N ARG A 358 8.83 -3.54 13.48
CA ARG A 358 9.64 -4.74 13.69
C ARG A 358 9.29 -5.90 12.76
N LEU A 359 8.16 -5.84 12.07
CA LEU A 359 7.79 -6.83 11.04
C LEU A 359 8.57 -6.61 9.74
N TRP A 360 9.12 -5.40 9.52
CA TRP A 360 9.91 -5.11 8.34
C TRP A 360 11.24 -5.87 8.38
N ASP A 361 11.52 -6.60 7.30
CA ASP A 361 12.77 -7.29 7.08
C ASP A 361 13.17 -7.33 5.61
N VAL A 362 14.47 -7.34 5.36
CA VAL A 362 15.05 -7.49 4.02
C VAL A 362 15.48 -8.92 3.81
N GLY A 363 15.08 -9.50 2.69
CA GLY A 363 15.40 -10.87 2.32
C GLY A 363 16.43 -10.93 1.20
N VAL A 364 17.41 -11.82 1.34
CA VAL A 364 18.31 -12.22 0.26
C VAL A 364 17.95 -13.65 -0.15
N TYR A 365 17.72 -13.88 -1.44
CA TYR A 365 17.23 -15.14 -1.96
C TYR A 365 18.14 -15.70 -3.07
N ALA A 366 18.24 -17.01 -3.14
CA ALA A 366 19.00 -17.72 -4.17
C ALA A 366 18.20 -18.92 -4.73
N PRO A 367 18.60 -19.47 -5.90
CA PRO A 367 18.01 -20.67 -6.47
C PRO A 367 18.03 -21.84 -5.49
N PRO A 368 16.95 -22.64 -5.42
CA PRO A 368 16.78 -23.69 -4.42
C PRO A 368 17.92 -24.73 -4.42
N ASP A 369 18.49 -25.03 -5.58
CA ASP A 369 19.60 -25.96 -5.79
C ASP A 369 20.96 -25.42 -5.28
N LYS A 370 21.10 -24.09 -5.13
CA LYS A 370 22.33 -23.44 -4.69
C LYS A 370 22.37 -23.09 -3.21
N VAL A 371 21.22 -23.13 -2.52
CA VAL A 371 21.09 -22.77 -1.10
C VAL A 371 22.09 -23.51 -0.21
N GLY A 372 22.25 -24.82 -0.39
CA GLY A 372 23.14 -25.64 0.44
C GLY A 372 24.61 -25.26 0.30
N GLU A 373 25.05 -24.92 -0.91
CA GLU A 373 26.40 -24.44 -1.19
C GLU A 373 26.64 -23.05 -0.57
N ILE A 374 25.69 -22.13 -0.78
CA ILE A 374 25.78 -20.75 -0.31
C ILE A 374 25.76 -20.70 1.22
N ARG A 375 24.90 -21.48 1.89
CA ARG A 375 24.86 -21.49 3.36
C ARG A 375 26.18 -21.92 3.98
N LYS A 376 26.87 -22.91 3.38
CA LYS A 376 28.22 -23.31 3.82
C LYS A 376 29.25 -22.19 3.63
N LYS A 377 29.22 -21.49 2.48
CA LYS A 377 30.05 -20.31 2.24
C LYS A 377 29.76 -19.21 3.28
N LEU A 378 28.49 -18.95 3.58
CA LEU A 378 28.06 -17.95 4.56
C LEU A 378 28.28 -18.34 6.03
N GLU A 379 28.55 -19.62 6.36
CA GLU A 379 28.99 -19.99 7.71
C GLU A 379 30.46 -19.58 7.95
N SER A 380 31.27 -19.56 6.89
CA SER A 380 32.66 -19.09 6.94
C SER A 380 32.83 -17.57 6.82
N TYR A 381 31.83 -16.86 6.30
CA TYR A 381 31.85 -15.41 6.08
C TYR A 381 30.78 -14.71 6.91
N LYS A 382 31.01 -13.45 7.32
CA LYS A 382 30.07 -12.70 8.16
C LYS A 382 28.66 -12.68 7.53
N ARG A 383 27.63 -12.89 8.35
CA ARG A 383 26.20 -12.74 7.98
C ARG A 383 25.83 -11.33 7.50
N ASP A 384 26.80 -10.42 7.48
CA ASP A 384 26.69 -9.01 7.13
C ASP A 384 27.07 -8.70 5.67
N ILE A 385 27.08 -9.69 4.76
CA ILE A 385 27.48 -9.49 3.36
C ILE A 385 26.80 -8.28 2.71
N LEU A 386 25.48 -8.13 2.84
CA LEU A 386 24.75 -6.99 2.24
C LEU A 386 25.29 -5.65 2.75
N LYS A 387 25.67 -5.57 4.04
CA LYS A 387 26.19 -4.35 4.67
C LYS A 387 27.51 -3.91 4.04
N GLU A 388 28.36 -4.86 3.65
CA GLU A 388 29.64 -4.53 2.99
C GLU A 388 29.46 -3.86 1.63
N PHE A 389 28.38 -4.17 0.91
CA PHE A 389 28.08 -3.55 -0.38
C PHE A 389 27.38 -2.19 -0.27
N ILE A 390 26.75 -1.89 0.87
CA ILE A 390 26.01 -0.63 1.07
C ILE A 390 26.69 0.36 2.01
N LYS A 391 27.76 -0.03 2.71
CA LYS A 391 28.42 0.79 3.75
C LYS A 391 28.92 2.14 3.25
N ASP A 392 29.40 2.19 2.02
CA ASP A 392 30.05 3.37 1.42
C ASP A 392 29.06 4.27 0.69
N ILE A 393 27.78 3.86 0.56
CA ILE A 393 26.73 4.69 -0.04
C ILE A 393 26.40 5.85 0.92
N PRO A 394 26.46 7.12 0.48
CA PRO A 394 26.15 8.27 1.33
C PRO A 394 24.64 8.38 1.61
N ILE A 395 24.30 9.12 2.65
CA ILE A 395 22.91 9.55 2.89
C ILE A 395 22.73 10.87 2.15
N GLU A 396 21.91 10.87 1.11
CA GLU A 396 21.49 12.08 0.41
C GLU A 396 20.07 12.43 0.86
N SER A 397 19.92 13.52 1.62
CA SER A 397 18.62 13.94 2.16
C SER A 397 18.57 15.44 2.43
N ILE A 398 17.71 16.14 1.67
CA ILE A 398 17.47 17.58 1.83
C ILE A 398 16.91 17.87 3.24
N LEU A 399 16.03 17.00 3.74
CA LEU A 399 15.41 17.19 5.05
C LEU A 399 16.40 17.02 6.21
N LEU A 400 17.40 16.15 6.07
CA LEU A 400 18.47 16.05 7.05
C LEU A 400 19.36 17.29 7.03
N ASP A 401 19.76 17.76 5.85
CA ASP A 401 20.56 18.99 5.71
C ASP A 401 19.86 20.19 6.37
N ILE A 402 18.55 20.35 6.13
CA ILE A 402 17.73 21.40 6.75
C ILE A 402 17.72 21.29 8.28
N ILE A 403 17.56 20.07 8.83
CA ILE A 403 17.54 19.84 10.27
C ILE A 403 18.92 20.06 10.89
N GLU A 404 20.01 19.70 10.21
CA GLU A 404 21.37 19.96 10.68
C GLU A 404 21.65 21.46 10.81
N GLU A 405 21.14 22.27 9.87
CA GLU A 405 21.25 23.73 9.90
C GLU A 405 20.36 24.37 10.99
N HIS A 406 19.11 23.93 11.11
CA HIS A 406 18.09 24.61 11.93
C HIS A 406 17.91 24.00 13.34
N GLY A 407 18.45 22.82 13.60
CA GLY A 407 18.28 22.08 14.84
C GLY A 407 16.86 21.50 15.00
N ILE A 408 16.10 21.99 15.98
CA ILE A 408 14.74 21.48 16.26
C ILE A 408 13.73 22.28 15.45
N ILE A 409 13.06 21.64 14.50
CA ILE A 409 12.00 22.27 13.70
C ILE A 409 10.65 22.02 14.37
N LYS A 410 9.97 23.10 14.76
CA LYS A 410 8.68 23.05 15.46
C LYS A 410 7.53 23.16 14.47
N GLY A 411 6.81 22.07 14.26
CA GLY A 411 5.66 22.02 13.37
C GLY A 411 6.01 21.59 11.94
N ARG A 412 5.30 20.56 11.47
CA ARG A 412 5.36 20.01 10.11
C ARG A 412 5.12 21.04 9.01
N GLY A 413 4.21 22.00 9.21
CA GLY A 413 3.95 23.06 8.23
C GLY A 413 5.13 24.01 8.04
N ALA A 414 5.83 24.35 9.12
CA ALA A 414 7.06 25.14 9.03
C ALA A 414 8.16 24.35 8.32
N PHE A 415 8.29 23.05 8.63
CA PHE A 415 9.26 22.19 7.97
C PHE A 415 9.00 22.08 6.46
N LEU A 416 7.74 21.87 6.07
CA LEU A 416 7.33 21.85 4.66
C LEU A 416 7.63 23.19 3.96
N SER A 417 7.44 24.33 4.64
CA SER A 417 7.76 25.64 4.06
C SER A 417 9.26 25.76 3.75
N ILE A 418 10.12 25.41 4.71
CA ILE A 418 11.58 25.46 4.53
C ILE A 418 12.01 24.48 3.42
N ALA A 419 11.43 23.28 3.39
CA ALA A 419 11.71 22.30 2.34
C ALA A 419 11.30 22.78 0.94
N LYS A 420 10.18 23.51 0.82
CA LYS A 420 9.77 24.15 -0.44
C LYS A 420 10.77 25.22 -0.90
N ASP A 421 11.36 25.97 0.02
CA ASP A 421 12.43 26.93 -0.28
C ASP A 421 13.70 26.23 -0.81
N HIS A 422 13.88 24.95 -0.48
CA HIS A 422 14.94 24.07 -1.01
C HIS A 422 14.51 23.30 -2.26
N GLY A 423 13.39 23.67 -2.89
CA GLY A 423 12.94 23.11 -4.16
C GLY A 423 12.13 21.81 -4.07
N MET A 424 11.79 21.33 -2.87
CA MET A 424 10.98 20.13 -2.71
C MET A 424 9.50 20.39 -3.00
N THR A 425 8.86 19.47 -3.71
CA THR A 425 7.40 19.39 -3.76
C THR A 425 6.84 18.84 -2.44
N GLU A 426 5.53 19.05 -2.23
CA GLU A 426 4.85 18.51 -1.04
C GLU A 426 4.87 16.98 -0.98
N SER A 427 4.76 16.31 -2.13
CA SER A 427 4.81 14.85 -2.20
C SER A 427 6.20 14.30 -1.84
N GLU A 428 7.26 14.93 -2.35
CA GLU A 428 8.64 14.56 -2.02
C GLU A 428 8.92 14.76 -0.54
N PHE A 429 8.49 15.90 0.03
CA PHE A 429 8.63 16.18 1.46
C PHE A 429 8.02 15.07 2.32
N PHE A 430 6.77 14.70 2.06
CA PHE A 430 6.09 13.68 2.86
C PHE A 430 6.73 12.29 2.70
N SER A 431 7.13 11.94 1.47
CA SER A 431 7.82 10.68 1.21
C SER A 431 9.15 10.59 1.95
N GLU A 432 9.98 11.63 1.85
CA GLU A 432 11.29 11.68 2.49
C GLU A 432 11.19 11.71 4.02
N LEU A 433 10.29 12.53 4.56
CA LEU A 433 10.07 12.65 6.00
C LEU A 433 9.66 11.30 6.63
N HIS A 434 8.75 10.58 5.98
CA HIS A 434 8.31 9.28 6.48
C HIS A 434 9.43 8.24 6.45
N LYS A 435 10.26 8.23 5.39
CA LYS A 435 11.47 7.37 5.32
C LYS A 435 12.44 7.69 6.46
N LEU A 436 12.72 8.97 6.71
CA LEU A 436 13.64 9.39 7.78
C LEU A 436 13.16 9.01 9.17
N VAL A 437 11.86 9.19 9.44
CA VAL A 437 11.24 8.78 10.71
C VAL A 437 11.27 7.25 10.85
N PHE A 438 10.93 6.51 9.80
CA PHE A 438 11.00 5.04 9.80
C PHE A 438 12.43 4.53 10.03
N CYS A 439 13.43 5.13 9.40
CA CYS A 439 14.84 4.74 9.59
C CYS A 439 15.37 5.09 10.98
N GLY A 440 14.70 5.97 11.72
CA GLY A 440 15.15 6.50 13.00
C GLY A 440 16.25 7.57 12.86
N LEU A 441 16.33 8.23 11.70
CA LEU A 441 17.24 9.35 11.44
C LEU A 441 16.68 10.67 11.97
N ILE A 442 15.34 10.80 11.93
CA ILE A 442 14.60 11.89 12.55
C ILE A 442 13.70 11.33 13.64
N LYS A 443 13.65 12.01 14.79
CA LYS A 443 12.65 11.74 15.82
C LYS A 443 11.49 12.72 15.69
N GLU A 444 10.29 12.18 15.54
CA GLU A 444 9.05 12.94 15.56
C GLU A 444 8.50 12.98 17.00
N LYS A 445 8.34 14.18 17.55
CA LYS A 445 7.72 14.43 18.85
C LYS A 445 6.39 15.13 18.66
N ILE A 446 5.33 14.59 19.26
CA ILE A 446 3.99 15.17 19.18
C ILE A 446 3.74 16.00 20.44
N GLU A 447 3.35 17.27 20.27
CA GLU A 447 2.95 18.17 21.34
C GLU A 447 1.50 18.62 21.15
N LYS A 448 0.67 18.52 22.21
CA LYS A 448 -0.71 19.00 22.20
C LYS A 448 -0.75 20.48 22.60
N ILE A 449 -1.23 21.34 21.69
CA ILE A 449 -1.30 22.79 21.87
C ILE A 449 -2.72 23.24 21.55
N GLY A 450 -3.47 23.69 22.56
CA GLY A 450 -4.82 24.23 22.37
C GLY A 450 -5.82 23.27 21.69
N GLY A 451 -5.66 21.95 21.89
CA GLY A 451 -6.49 20.93 21.25
C GLY A 451 -6.05 20.51 19.84
N ILE A 452 -4.98 21.12 19.31
CA ILE A 452 -4.35 20.76 18.03
C ILE A 452 -3.02 20.04 18.31
N TYR A 453 -2.62 19.14 17.41
CA TYR A 453 -1.34 18.43 17.49
C TYR A 453 -0.28 19.13 16.65
N ARG A 454 0.83 19.50 17.29
CA ARG A 454 2.05 19.97 16.62
C ARG A 454 3.06 18.83 16.58
N TYR A 455 3.69 18.65 15.43
CA TYR A 455 4.74 17.64 15.24
C TYR A 455 6.08 18.37 15.12
N ASP A 456 6.97 18.10 16.07
CA ASP A 456 8.31 18.66 16.14
C ASP A 456 9.34 17.60 15.70
N TYR A 457 10.36 18.03 14.98
CA TYR A 457 11.35 17.16 14.34
C TYR A 457 12.75 17.53 14.79
N ASN A 458 13.55 16.53 15.14
CA ASN A 458 14.95 16.72 15.45
C ASN A 458 15.82 15.53 15.02
N PHE A 459 17.10 15.81 14.80
CA PHE A 459 18.10 14.82 14.44
C PHE A 459 18.33 13.81 15.57
N VAL A 460 18.47 12.54 15.20
CA VAL A 460 19.01 11.51 16.10
C VAL A 460 20.49 11.38 15.77
N LYS A 461 21.38 11.81 16.67
CA LYS A 461 22.83 11.59 16.49
C LYS A 461 23.08 10.08 16.30
N ILE A 462 23.57 9.71 15.12
CA ILE A 462 23.81 8.32 14.68
C ILE A 462 25.17 7.84 15.19
#